data_AF-A0A2P8AN97-F1
#
_entry.id   AF-A0A2P8AN97-F1
#
_cell.length_a   1.000
_cell.length_b   1.000
_cell.length_c   1.000
_cell.angle_alpha   90.00
_cell.angle_beta   90.00
_cell.angle_gamma   90.00
#
_symmetry.space_group_name_H-M   'P 1'
#
loop_
_entity.id
_entity.type
_entity.pdbx_description
1 polymer ?
#
loop_
_entity_poly.entity_id
_entity_poly.type
_entity_poly.pdbx_seq_one_letter_code
_entity_poly.pdbx_strand_id
1 'polypeptide(L)'
;MSDAETVTAAAKLSVRRYDGVAVLAAWLGVAWIELANLQNASLLLFVVPPSELAVWLSAIALTVRLAYRTPARRATALTTAALLLVTCAWFTNWGLFHPASYWITHRWAFNAVADGVREGRIGTSRGYYGEFLPLHLRDLSTNGRAAVVGSQDGKPVVFLPQWVGIPDDAGGYVYLDAAPRPDLLIDLFGEPARVAGGQHLGDGWWYVLPGD
;
A
#
# COMPACT_ATOMS: atom_id res chain seq x y z
N MET A 1 27.44 36.69 -35.82
CA MET A 1 26.74 35.80 -34.87
C MET A 1 26.42 36.65 -33.66
N SER A 2 25.16 37.03 -33.54
CA SER A 2 24.70 38.16 -32.73
C SER A 2 24.18 37.73 -31.36
N ASP A 3 24.15 38.67 -30.41
CA ASP A 3 23.70 38.50 -29.02
C ASP A 3 22.32 37.80 -28.86
N ALA A 4 21.49 37.80 -29.91
CA ALA A 4 20.19 37.12 -29.93
C ALA A 4 20.32 35.58 -29.88
N GLU A 5 21.34 34.99 -30.50
CA GLU A 5 21.57 33.53 -30.43
C GLU A 5 22.02 33.11 -29.02
N THR A 6 22.86 33.91 -28.39
CA THR A 6 23.36 33.68 -27.02
C THR A 6 22.25 33.77 -25.99
N VAL A 7 21.36 34.77 -26.09
CA VAL A 7 20.19 34.91 -25.19
C VAL A 7 19.22 33.74 -25.36
N THR A 8 18.98 33.28 -26.60
CA THR A 8 18.09 32.16 -26.89
C THR A 8 18.64 30.82 -26.35
N ALA A 9 19.96 30.61 -26.46
CA ALA A 9 20.61 29.42 -25.93
C ALA A 9 20.58 29.37 -24.39
N ALA A 10 20.84 30.51 -23.73
CA ALA A 10 20.77 30.63 -22.27
C ALA A 10 19.36 30.38 -21.72
N ALA A 11 18.33 30.92 -22.39
CA ALA A 11 16.92 30.69 -22.02
C ALA A 11 16.49 29.23 -22.18
N LYS A 12 16.94 28.53 -23.24
CA LYS A 12 16.66 27.09 -23.42
C LYS A 12 17.35 26.22 -22.36
N LEU A 13 18.55 26.61 -21.92
CA LEU A 13 19.30 25.94 -20.85
C LEU A 13 18.65 26.13 -19.48
N SER A 14 18.15 27.34 -19.17
CA SER A 14 17.46 27.59 -17.89
C SER A 14 16.17 26.78 -17.78
N VAL A 15 15.32 26.78 -18.82
CA VAL A 15 14.06 26.02 -18.84
C VAL A 15 14.31 24.52 -18.63
N ARG A 16 15.31 23.94 -19.30
CA ARG A 16 15.67 22.50 -19.13
C ARG A 16 16.11 22.16 -17.71
N ARG A 17 16.80 23.07 -17.00
CA ARG A 17 17.22 22.86 -15.61
C ARG A 17 16.02 22.84 -14.66
N TYR A 18 15.05 23.73 -14.85
CA TYR A 18 13.85 23.78 -13.99
C TYR A 18 12.97 22.53 -14.14
N ASP A 19 12.83 21.98 -15.36
CA ASP A 19 12.03 20.77 -15.56
C ASP A 19 12.63 19.54 -14.83
N GLY A 20 13.96 19.41 -14.82
CA GLY A 20 14.64 18.32 -14.12
C GLY A 20 14.50 18.41 -12.60
N VAL A 21 14.56 19.62 -12.04
CA VAL A 21 14.35 19.87 -10.60
C VAL A 21 12.92 19.51 -10.19
N ALA A 22 11.92 19.85 -11.01
CA ALA A 22 10.52 19.50 -10.71
C ALA A 22 10.28 17.98 -10.70
N VAL A 23 10.86 17.25 -11.66
CA VAL A 23 10.79 15.77 -11.69
C VAL A 23 11.46 15.18 -10.46
N LEU A 24 12.66 15.65 -10.10
CA LEU A 24 13.37 15.17 -8.91
C LEU A 24 12.56 15.44 -7.63
N ALA A 25 12.01 16.64 -7.48
CA ALA A 25 11.18 16.99 -6.33
C ALA A 25 9.93 16.10 -6.22
N ALA A 26 9.27 15.80 -7.34
CA ALA A 26 8.11 14.90 -7.35
C ALA A 26 8.48 13.47 -6.92
N TRP A 27 9.60 12.94 -7.42
CA TRP A 27 10.08 11.61 -7.02
C TRP A 27 10.58 11.55 -5.58
N LEU A 28 11.16 12.62 -5.06
CA LEU A 28 11.46 12.73 -3.62
C LEU A 28 10.18 12.74 -2.78
N GLY A 29 9.09 13.34 -3.27
CA GLY A 29 7.79 13.26 -2.65
C GLY A 29 7.25 11.83 -2.59
N VAL A 30 7.30 11.09 -3.71
CA VAL A 30 6.95 9.66 -3.74
C VAL A 30 7.82 8.88 -2.75
N ALA A 31 9.14 8.99 -2.85
CA ALA A 31 10.06 8.28 -1.97
C ALA A 31 9.83 8.61 -0.48
N TRP A 32 9.52 9.87 -0.16
CA TRP A 32 9.19 10.27 1.21
C TRP A 32 7.93 9.58 1.71
N ILE A 33 6.85 9.53 0.92
CA ILE A 33 5.60 8.89 1.33
C ILE A 33 5.82 7.39 1.58
N GLU A 34 6.48 6.70 0.65
CA GLU A 34 6.75 5.26 0.75
C GLU A 34 7.70 4.93 1.92
N LEU A 35 8.71 5.77 2.18
CA LEU A 35 9.69 5.52 3.25
C LEU A 35 9.21 5.98 4.64
N ALA A 36 8.42 7.04 4.70
CA ALA A 36 7.90 7.56 5.97
C ALA A 36 6.81 6.67 6.55
N ASN A 37 6.23 5.77 5.75
CA ASN A 37 5.16 4.85 6.14
C ASN A 37 4.07 5.59 6.93
N LEU A 38 3.53 6.64 6.32
CA LEU A 38 2.52 7.50 6.92
C LEU A 38 1.32 6.62 7.32
N GLN A 39 1.18 6.38 8.63
CA GLN A 39 0.13 5.52 9.15
C GLN A 39 -1.24 6.08 8.74
N ASN A 40 -2.08 5.23 8.13
CA ASN A 40 -3.47 5.57 7.83
C ASN A 40 -4.29 5.63 9.13
N ALA A 41 -4.20 6.76 9.85
CA ALA A 41 -4.96 7.02 11.06
C ALA A 41 -6.32 7.66 10.72
N SER A 42 -7.43 7.04 11.15
CA SER A 42 -8.82 7.52 11.13
C SER A 42 -9.23 8.46 9.97
N LEU A 43 -9.05 9.79 10.11
CA LEU A 43 -9.45 10.78 9.11
C LEU A 43 -8.60 10.77 7.83
N LEU A 44 -7.37 10.27 7.94
CA LEU A 44 -6.45 10.12 6.82
C LEU A 44 -6.81 8.95 5.91
N LEU A 45 -7.68 8.04 6.34
CA LEU A 45 -8.14 6.88 5.58
C LEU A 45 -8.62 7.24 4.16
N PHE A 46 -9.39 8.32 4.04
CA PHE A 46 -9.96 8.78 2.76
C PHE A 46 -9.09 9.82 2.05
N VAL A 47 -8.07 10.34 2.73
CA VAL A 47 -7.22 11.43 2.22
C VAL A 47 -5.90 10.89 1.72
N VAL A 48 -5.28 9.96 2.45
CA VAL A 48 -3.95 9.44 2.15
C VAL A 48 -3.92 8.66 0.84
N PRO A 49 -4.78 7.64 0.59
CA PRO A 49 -4.69 6.91 -0.68
C PRO A 49 -4.91 7.82 -1.91
N PRO A 50 -5.91 8.74 -1.94
CA PRO A 50 -6.02 9.69 -3.05
C PRO A 50 -4.85 10.68 -3.16
N SER A 51 -4.29 11.13 -2.04
CA SER A 51 -3.14 12.05 -2.03
C SER A 51 -1.87 11.38 -2.53
N GLU A 52 -1.63 10.14 -2.09
CA GLU A 52 -0.54 9.30 -2.54
C GLU A 52 -0.65 9.05 -4.06
N LEU A 53 -1.83 8.65 -4.53
CA LEU A 53 -2.10 8.49 -5.96
C LEU A 53 -1.85 9.79 -6.72
N ALA A 54 -2.28 10.94 -6.19
CA ALA A 54 -2.05 12.24 -6.83
C ALA A 54 -0.56 12.59 -6.94
N VAL A 55 0.25 12.28 -5.92
CA VAL A 55 1.71 12.49 -5.93
C VAL A 55 2.38 11.57 -6.95
N TRP A 56 2.01 10.29 -6.99
CA TRP A 56 2.47 9.33 -8.01
C TRP A 56 2.14 9.80 -9.43
N LEU A 57 0.87 10.11 -9.69
CA LEU A 57 0.41 10.54 -11.01
C LEU A 57 1.09 11.85 -11.45
N SER A 58 1.38 12.75 -10.52
CA SER A 58 2.12 13.99 -10.80
C SER A 58 3.58 13.69 -11.20
N ALA A 59 4.27 12.81 -10.46
CA ALA A 59 5.64 12.39 -10.79
C ALA A 59 5.71 11.69 -12.16
N ILE A 60 4.75 10.80 -12.45
CA ILE A 60 4.63 10.12 -13.74
C ILE A 60 4.38 11.14 -14.85
N ALA A 61 3.39 12.03 -14.69
CA ALA A 61 3.03 13.03 -15.70
C ALA A 61 4.21 13.95 -16.04
N LEU A 62 4.97 14.42 -15.04
CA LEU A 62 6.16 15.25 -15.26
C LEU A 62 7.26 14.48 -15.98
N THR A 63 7.53 13.24 -15.58
CA THR A 63 8.53 12.36 -16.20
C THR A 63 8.20 12.11 -17.68
N VAL A 64 6.94 11.76 -17.95
CA VAL A 64 6.43 11.51 -19.29
C VAL A 64 6.48 12.77 -20.14
N ARG A 65 5.98 13.90 -19.63
CA ARG A 65 6.03 15.20 -20.33
C ARG A 65 7.47 15.57 -20.73
N LEU A 66 8.45 15.37 -19.85
CA LEU A 66 9.85 15.66 -20.16
C LEU A 66 10.39 14.73 -21.25
N ALA A 67 10.07 13.44 -21.20
CA ALA A 67 10.52 12.46 -22.18
C ALA A 67 9.90 12.67 -23.58
N TYR A 68 8.61 13.05 -23.65
CA TYR A 68 7.89 13.30 -24.90
C TYR A 68 8.42 14.48 -25.72
N ARG A 69 9.14 15.42 -25.08
CA ARG A 69 9.79 16.56 -25.78
C ARG A 69 10.92 16.13 -26.72
N THR A 70 11.40 14.89 -26.60
CA THR A 70 12.43 14.34 -27.49
C THR A 70 11.81 13.25 -28.37
N PRO A 71 11.60 13.47 -29.68
CA PRO A 71 10.89 12.53 -30.54
C PRO A 71 11.52 11.13 -30.59
N ALA A 72 12.86 11.05 -30.52
CA ALA A 72 13.60 9.79 -30.45
C ALA A 72 13.35 8.98 -29.15
N ARG A 73 12.68 9.55 -28.14
CA ARG A 73 12.46 8.92 -26.82
C ARG A 73 10.98 8.63 -26.53
N ARG A 74 10.07 8.85 -27.48
CA ARG A 74 8.63 8.68 -27.26
C ARG A 74 8.24 7.25 -26.93
N ALA A 75 8.84 6.26 -27.61
CA ALA A 75 8.62 4.85 -27.30
C ALA A 75 9.09 4.51 -25.88
N THR A 76 10.29 4.95 -25.50
CA THR A 76 10.82 4.79 -24.14
C THR A 76 9.94 5.47 -23.09
N ALA A 77 9.41 6.67 -23.40
CA ALA A 77 8.51 7.39 -22.49
C ALA A 77 7.24 6.59 -22.17
N LEU A 78 6.65 5.93 -23.18
CA LEU A 78 5.48 5.08 -23.00
C LEU A 78 5.80 3.85 -22.15
N THR A 79 6.92 3.18 -22.42
CA THR A 79 7.35 2.02 -21.62
C THR A 79 7.61 2.43 -20.17
N THR A 80 8.32 3.53 -19.94
CA THR A 80 8.55 4.08 -18.60
C THR A 80 7.22 4.42 -17.93
N ALA A 81 6.30 5.11 -18.61
CA ALA A 81 4.99 5.44 -18.07
C ALA A 81 4.23 4.19 -17.63
N ALA A 82 4.17 3.17 -18.50
CA ALA A 82 3.48 1.92 -18.21
C ALA A 82 4.08 1.21 -16.99
N LEU A 83 5.42 1.11 -16.92
CA LEU A 83 6.10 0.52 -15.76
C LEU A 83 5.79 1.29 -14.48
N LEU A 84 5.87 2.62 -14.51
CA LEU A 84 5.59 3.45 -13.34
C LEU A 84 4.12 3.39 -12.89
N LEU A 85 3.18 3.28 -13.84
CA LEU A 85 1.77 3.09 -13.53
C LEU A 85 1.52 1.72 -12.88
N VAL A 86 2.17 0.67 -13.36
CA VAL A 86 2.14 -0.65 -12.74
C VAL A 86 2.73 -0.60 -11.33
N THR A 87 3.86 0.09 -11.14
CA THR A 87 4.48 0.30 -9.83
C THR A 87 3.55 1.09 -8.89
N CYS A 88 2.96 2.19 -9.34
CA CYS A 88 1.99 2.97 -8.56
C CYS A 88 0.80 2.11 -8.15
N ALA A 89 0.20 1.41 -9.11
CA ALA A 89 -0.86 0.45 -8.86
C ALA A 89 -0.38 -0.86 -8.21
N TRP A 90 0.84 -0.91 -7.66
CA TRP A 90 1.32 -2.00 -6.83
C TRP A 90 1.53 -1.52 -5.40
N PHE A 91 2.18 -0.37 -5.22
CA PHE A 91 2.51 0.16 -3.90
C PHE A 91 1.35 0.90 -3.21
N THR A 92 0.41 1.47 -3.97
CA THR A 92 -0.72 2.15 -3.37
C THR A 92 -1.63 1.18 -2.63
N ASN A 93 -1.95 1.47 -1.37
CA ASN A 93 -2.85 0.61 -0.61
C ASN A 93 -4.33 0.91 -0.94
N TRP A 94 -4.84 0.36 -2.04
CA TRP A 94 -6.28 0.40 -2.38
C TRP A 94 -7.08 -0.74 -1.73
N GLY A 95 -6.47 -1.55 -0.86
CA GLY A 95 -7.10 -2.71 -0.22
C GLY A 95 -8.34 -2.35 0.58
N LEU A 96 -8.37 -1.15 1.15
CA LEU A 96 -9.54 -0.61 1.82
C LEU A 96 -10.79 -0.53 0.92
N PHE A 97 -10.61 -0.13 -0.34
CA PHE A 97 -11.73 0.15 -1.25
C PHE A 97 -12.14 -1.08 -2.06
N HIS A 98 -11.19 -1.97 -2.34
CA HIS A 98 -11.47 -3.18 -3.10
C HIS A 98 -10.66 -4.39 -2.60
N PRO A 99 -11.01 -4.93 -1.41
CA PRO A 99 -10.21 -5.94 -0.71
C PRO A 99 -9.88 -7.17 -1.55
N ALA A 100 -10.88 -7.70 -2.26
CA ALA A 100 -10.71 -8.88 -3.10
C ALA A 100 -9.70 -8.68 -4.23
N SER A 101 -9.68 -7.50 -4.86
CA SER A 101 -8.72 -7.24 -5.95
C SER A 101 -7.32 -7.02 -5.41
N TYR A 102 -7.19 -6.30 -4.30
CA TYR A 102 -5.90 -6.12 -3.65
C TYR A 102 -5.32 -7.46 -3.19
N TRP A 103 -6.13 -8.34 -2.60
CA TRP A 103 -5.74 -9.70 -2.25
C TRP A 103 -5.29 -10.52 -3.48
N ILE A 104 -6.04 -10.48 -4.59
CA ILE A 104 -5.66 -11.19 -5.83
C ILE A 104 -4.31 -10.67 -6.35
N THR A 105 -4.12 -9.36 -6.42
CA THR A 105 -2.89 -8.75 -6.95
C THR A 105 -1.68 -9.06 -6.06
N HIS A 106 -1.88 -9.11 -4.74
CA HIS A 106 -0.83 -9.37 -3.75
C HIS A 106 -0.82 -10.82 -3.25
N ARG A 107 -1.44 -11.75 -3.97
CA ARG A 107 -1.68 -13.12 -3.50
C ARG A 107 -0.42 -13.84 -3.03
N TRP A 108 0.72 -13.58 -3.69
CA TRP A 108 2.00 -14.15 -3.27
C TRP A 108 2.39 -13.75 -1.83
N ALA A 109 2.15 -12.49 -1.45
CA ALA A 109 2.53 -11.94 -0.17
C ALA A 109 1.57 -12.44 0.93
N PHE A 110 0.27 -12.50 0.62
CA PHE A 110 -0.73 -13.15 1.48
C PHE A 110 -0.40 -14.63 1.72
N ASN A 111 0.03 -15.36 0.68
CA ASN A 111 0.48 -16.74 0.84
C ASN A 111 1.74 -16.85 1.71
N ALA A 112 2.71 -15.95 1.54
CA ALA A 112 3.90 -15.92 2.38
C ALA A 112 3.58 -15.67 3.87
N VAL A 113 2.58 -14.81 4.15
CA VAL A 113 2.07 -14.63 5.53
C VAL A 113 1.41 -15.91 6.03
N ALA A 114 0.51 -16.51 5.24
CA ALA A 114 -0.18 -17.75 5.59
C ALA A 114 0.79 -18.89 5.90
N ASP A 115 1.81 -19.09 5.06
CA ASP A 115 2.87 -20.08 5.28
C ASP A 115 3.67 -19.75 6.54
N GLY A 116 4.00 -18.47 6.75
CA GLY A 116 4.60 -18.00 8.01
C GLY A 116 3.77 -18.34 9.24
N VAL A 117 2.44 -18.26 9.17
CA VAL A 117 1.55 -18.63 10.27
C VAL A 117 1.52 -20.15 10.49
N ARG A 118 1.39 -20.94 9.41
CA ARG A 118 1.39 -22.41 9.50
C ARG A 118 2.68 -22.97 10.08
N GLU A 119 3.80 -22.31 9.76
CA GLU A 119 5.13 -22.69 10.25
C GLU A 119 5.46 -22.08 11.63
N GLY A 120 4.55 -21.29 12.22
CA GLY A 120 4.76 -20.67 13.53
C GLY A 120 5.83 -19.56 13.53
N ARG A 121 6.14 -18.96 12.38
CA ARG A 121 7.03 -17.79 12.26
C ARG A 121 6.31 -16.45 12.39
N ILE A 122 5.00 -16.43 12.13
CA ILE A 122 4.11 -15.27 12.27
C ILE A 122 2.95 -15.67 13.17
N GLY A 123 2.50 -14.75 14.03
CA GLY A 123 1.36 -15.00 14.91
C GLY A 123 1.76 -15.73 16.20
N THR A 124 3.01 -15.55 16.63
CA THR A 124 3.50 -16.07 17.92
C THR A 124 3.48 -15.00 19.01
N SER A 125 3.58 -13.73 18.63
CA SER A 125 3.51 -12.60 19.53
C SER A 125 2.11 -12.41 20.11
N ARG A 126 2.05 -12.07 21.40
CA ARG A 126 0.83 -11.66 22.12
C ARG A 126 0.75 -10.16 22.36
N GLY A 127 1.60 -9.37 21.71
CA GLY A 127 1.53 -7.91 21.79
C GLY A 127 0.22 -7.41 21.18
N TYR A 128 -0.37 -6.38 21.78
CA TYR A 128 -1.68 -5.83 21.36
C TYR A 128 -1.71 -5.49 19.88
N TYR A 129 -0.72 -4.72 19.38
CA TYR A 129 -0.59 -4.42 17.95
C TYR A 129 0.24 -5.45 17.16
N GLY A 130 0.52 -6.60 17.76
CA GLY A 130 1.27 -7.68 17.10
C GLY A 130 2.76 -7.41 16.89
N GLU A 131 3.35 -8.20 16.01
CA GLU A 131 4.78 -8.16 15.66
C GLU A 131 5.00 -7.60 14.26
N PHE A 132 6.19 -7.06 14.00
CA PHE A 132 6.53 -6.58 12.66
C PHE A 132 6.61 -7.75 11.70
N LEU A 133 5.98 -7.58 10.54
CA LEU A 133 6.20 -8.47 9.41
C LEU A 133 7.65 -8.34 8.89
N PRO A 134 8.17 -9.38 8.23
CA PRO A 134 9.34 -9.26 7.38
C PRO A 134 9.22 -8.04 6.46
N LEU A 135 10.32 -7.32 6.23
CA LEU A 135 10.29 -6.01 5.56
C LEU A 135 9.51 -6.04 4.22
N HIS A 136 9.69 -7.09 3.43
CA HIS A 136 9.04 -7.27 2.13
C HIS A 136 7.54 -7.60 2.18
N LEU A 137 6.96 -7.79 3.37
CA LEU A 137 5.54 -8.06 3.60
C LEU A 137 4.84 -6.92 4.36
N ARG A 138 5.57 -5.89 4.78
CA ARG A 138 5.02 -4.83 5.65
C ARG A 138 3.92 -4.03 4.96
N ASP A 139 3.97 -3.87 3.65
CA ASP A 139 2.98 -3.11 2.89
C ASP A 139 1.58 -3.75 2.92
N LEU A 140 1.48 -5.02 3.33
CA LEU A 140 0.20 -5.68 3.57
C LEU A 140 -0.55 -5.15 4.80
N SER A 141 0.05 -4.27 5.59
CA SER A 141 -0.53 -3.74 6.83
C SER A 141 -0.14 -2.28 7.03
N THR A 142 -1.09 -1.43 7.43
CA THR A 142 -0.89 0.02 7.61
C THR A 142 0.21 0.38 8.61
N ASN A 143 0.52 -0.53 9.54
CA ASN A 143 1.58 -0.35 10.53
C ASN A 143 2.74 -1.35 10.33
N GLY A 144 2.73 -2.12 9.24
CA GLY A 144 3.73 -3.16 8.94
C GLY A 144 3.73 -4.33 9.92
N ARG A 145 2.62 -4.54 10.66
CA ARG A 145 2.52 -5.59 11.68
C ARG A 145 1.42 -6.60 11.39
N ALA A 146 1.58 -7.77 11.98
CA ALA A 146 0.58 -8.82 12.06
C ALA A 146 0.26 -9.08 13.54
N ALA A 147 -1.02 -9.03 13.90
CA ALA A 147 -1.49 -9.24 15.27
C ALA A 147 -2.25 -10.56 15.40
N VAL A 148 -2.11 -11.24 16.54
CA VAL A 148 -2.98 -12.38 16.88
C VAL A 148 -4.20 -11.81 17.58
N VAL A 149 -5.35 -11.89 16.92
CA VAL A 149 -6.62 -11.27 17.38
C VAL A 149 -7.63 -12.29 17.91
N GLY A 150 -7.24 -13.56 17.93
CA GLY A 150 -8.07 -14.65 18.41
C GLY A 150 -7.40 -16.01 18.16
N SER A 151 -8.14 -17.07 18.46
CA SER A 151 -7.72 -18.42 18.14
C SER A 151 -8.93 -19.33 17.93
N GLN A 152 -8.77 -20.34 17.09
CA GLN A 152 -9.75 -21.39 16.90
C GLN A 152 -9.03 -22.74 16.78
N ASP A 153 -9.46 -23.72 17.58
CA ASP A 153 -8.94 -25.09 17.55
C ASP A 153 -7.40 -25.16 17.69
N GLY A 154 -6.84 -24.28 18.52
CA GLY A 154 -5.40 -24.15 18.74
C GLY A 154 -4.64 -23.40 17.65
N LYS A 155 -5.31 -22.94 16.59
CA LYS A 155 -4.72 -22.14 15.51
C LYS A 155 -4.91 -20.64 15.76
N PRO A 156 -3.88 -19.81 15.58
CA PRO A 156 -4.01 -18.36 15.74
C PRO A 156 -4.86 -17.77 14.61
N VAL A 157 -5.63 -16.75 14.94
CA VAL A 157 -6.29 -15.88 13.96
C VAL A 157 -5.41 -14.63 13.80
N VAL A 158 -4.83 -14.45 12.62
CA VAL A 158 -3.84 -13.40 12.36
C VAL A 158 -4.46 -12.26 11.57
N PHE A 159 -4.26 -11.03 12.03
CA PHE A 159 -4.84 -9.81 11.49
C PHE A 159 -3.78 -8.89 10.90
N LEU A 160 -4.07 -8.39 9.70
CA LEU A 160 -3.30 -7.39 8.96
C LEU A 160 -4.16 -6.12 8.81
N PRO A 161 -4.05 -5.15 9.74
CA PRO A 161 -4.86 -3.94 9.70
C PRO A 161 -4.57 -3.13 8.42
N GLN A 162 -5.60 -2.79 7.67
CA GLN A 162 -5.50 -1.83 6.55
C GLN A 162 -5.65 -0.39 7.03
N TRP A 163 -6.25 -0.23 8.19
CA TRP A 163 -6.45 1.04 8.84
C TRP A 163 -6.64 0.86 10.34
N VAL A 164 -6.36 1.93 11.09
CA VAL A 164 -6.57 1.99 12.53
C VAL A 164 -7.21 3.34 12.84
N GLY A 165 -8.35 3.35 13.55
CA GLY A 165 -9.00 4.59 13.96
C GLY A 165 -8.62 5.03 15.37
N ILE A 166 -9.32 6.06 15.84
CA ILE A 166 -9.14 6.69 17.15
C ILE A 166 -10.55 6.80 17.76
N PRO A 167 -10.82 6.33 18.99
CA PRO A 167 -9.86 6.02 20.06
C PRO A 167 -9.13 4.67 19.96
N ASP A 168 -9.68 3.67 19.26
CA ASP A 168 -9.03 2.39 18.92
C ASP A 168 -10.09 1.56 18.17
N ASP A 169 -9.88 1.28 16.89
CA ASP A 169 -10.60 0.31 16.06
C ASP A 169 -9.76 0.00 14.82
N ALA A 170 -10.11 -1.04 14.08
CA ALA A 170 -9.41 -1.38 12.85
C ALA A 170 -10.28 -2.24 11.93
N GLY A 171 -9.89 -2.28 10.67
CA GLY A 171 -10.42 -3.23 9.69
C GLY A 171 -9.31 -3.67 8.75
N GLY A 172 -9.47 -4.83 8.13
CA GLY A 172 -8.43 -5.38 7.29
C GLY A 172 -8.54 -6.88 7.05
N TYR A 173 -7.40 -7.48 6.72
CA TYR A 173 -7.35 -8.89 6.33
C TYR A 173 -7.11 -9.77 7.55
N VAL A 174 -7.90 -10.83 7.66
CA VAL A 174 -7.78 -11.86 8.68
C VAL A 174 -7.46 -13.18 8.01
N TYR A 175 -6.44 -13.86 8.54
CA TYR A 175 -6.07 -15.21 8.17
C TYR A 175 -6.40 -16.19 9.29
N LEU A 176 -7.08 -17.27 8.92
CA LEU A 176 -7.27 -18.43 9.75
C LEU A 176 -7.07 -19.68 8.88
N ASP A 177 -6.17 -20.57 9.30
CA ASP A 177 -5.94 -21.87 8.64
C ASP A 177 -7.05 -22.89 8.99
N ALA A 178 -8.30 -22.47 8.91
CA ALA A 178 -9.50 -23.26 9.15
C ALA A 178 -10.73 -22.49 8.64
N ALA A 179 -11.86 -23.18 8.49
CA ALA A 179 -13.14 -22.50 8.34
C ALA A 179 -13.50 -21.81 9.67
N PRO A 180 -13.78 -20.50 9.70
CA PRO A 180 -14.17 -19.82 10.93
C PRO A 180 -15.52 -20.34 11.43
N ARG A 181 -15.63 -20.59 12.74
CA ARG A 181 -16.94 -20.83 13.35
C ARG A 181 -17.82 -19.58 13.22
N PRO A 182 -19.14 -19.72 13.06
CA PRO A 182 -20.05 -18.58 12.95
C PRO A 182 -20.02 -17.62 14.16
N ASP A 183 -19.61 -18.13 15.32
CA ASP A 183 -19.51 -17.40 16.58
C ASP A 183 -18.08 -16.97 16.93
N LEU A 184 -17.10 -17.19 16.06
CA LEU A 184 -15.72 -16.76 16.28
C LEU A 184 -15.64 -15.23 16.27
N LEU A 185 -15.53 -14.65 17.47
CA LEU A 185 -15.24 -13.24 17.70
C LEU A 185 -13.72 -13.00 17.74
N ILE A 186 -13.29 -11.93 17.11
CA ILE A 186 -11.92 -11.42 17.14
C ILE A 186 -11.90 -9.96 17.58
N ASP A 187 -10.79 -9.53 18.17
CA ASP A 187 -10.57 -8.16 18.63
C ASP A 187 -9.84 -7.34 17.56
N LEU A 188 -10.54 -6.39 16.91
CA LEU A 188 -9.96 -5.48 15.92
C LEU A 188 -9.43 -4.20 16.59
N PHE A 189 -8.61 -4.37 17.63
CA PHE A 189 -8.07 -3.31 18.47
C PHE A 189 -9.16 -2.48 19.16
N GLY A 190 -9.95 -3.12 20.01
CA GLY A 190 -10.97 -2.46 20.84
C GLY A 190 -12.39 -2.71 20.36
N GLU A 191 -12.59 -3.01 19.08
CA GLU A 191 -13.91 -3.29 18.50
C GLU A 191 -14.01 -4.76 18.06
N PRO A 192 -14.97 -5.54 18.60
CA PRO A 192 -15.13 -6.94 18.24
C PRO A 192 -15.74 -7.11 16.84
N ALA A 193 -15.32 -8.15 16.12
CA ALA A 193 -15.92 -8.52 14.84
C ALA A 193 -16.08 -10.04 14.69
N ARG A 194 -17.04 -10.48 13.88
CA ARG A 194 -17.18 -11.89 13.50
C ARG A 194 -16.41 -12.17 12.22
N VAL A 195 -15.48 -13.13 12.26
CA VAL A 195 -14.72 -13.51 11.05
C VAL A 195 -15.65 -13.97 9.93
N ALA A 196 -16.66 -14.78 10.26
CA ALA A 196 -17.65 -15.29 9.30
C ALA A 196 -18.63 -14.23 8.78
N GLY A 197 -18.70 -13.05 9.41
CA GLY A 197 -19.47 -11.90 8.91
C GLY A 197 -18.74 -11.11 7.82
N GLY A 198 -17.41 -11.26 7.72
CA GLY A 198 -16.60 -10.59 6.72
C GLY A 198 -16.70 -11.19 5.31
N GLN A 199 -16.03 -10.52 4.36
CA GLN A 199 -15.91 -11.00 2.99
C GLN A 199 -14.89 -12.15 2.90
N HIS A 200 -15.33 -13.35 2.54
CA HIS A 200 -14.43 -14.46 2.25
C HIS A 200 -13.64 -14.20 0.95
N LEU A 201 -12.32 -14.30 1.02
CA LEU A 201 -11.41 -14.07 -0.12
C LEU A 201 -10.86 -15.37 -0.71
N GLY A 202 -10.84 -16.45 0.08
CA GLY A 202 -10.24 -17.74 -0.27
C GLY A 202 -8.96 -18.03 0.51
N ASP A 203 -8.52 -19.29 0.48
CA ASP A 203 -7.26 -19.74 1.12
C ASP A 203 -7.13 -19.38 2.61
N GLY A 204 -8.25 -19.31 3.34
CA GLY A 204 -8.28 -18.93 4.76
C GLY A 204 -8.26 -17.43 5.02
N TRP A 205 -8.29 -16.60 3.97
CA TRP A 205 -8.34 -15.14 4.07
C TRP A 205 -9.78 -14.61 4.06
N TRP A 206 -10.01 -13.64 4.93
CA TRP A 206 -11.23 -12.88 5.09
C TRP A 206 -10.89 -11.40 5.16
N TYR A 207 -11.77 -10.54 4.66
CA TYR A 207 -11.71 -9.11 4.94
C TYR A 207 -12.82 -8.77 5.93
N VAL A 208 -12.45 -8.17 7.06
CA VAL A 208 -13.37 -7.85 8.15
C VAL A 208 -13.36 -6.35 8.43
N LEU A 209 -14.55 -5.84 8.75
CA LEU A 209 -14.76 -4.49 9.26
C LEU A 209 -15.35 -4.59 10.67
N PRO A 210 -15.15 -3.57 11.51
CA PRO A 210 -15.82 -3.49 12.79
C PRO A 210 -17.33 -3.37 12.61
N GLY A 211 -18.10 -4.02 13.49
CA GLY A 211 -19.56 -3.93 13.53
C GLY A 211 -20.34 -4.95 12.68
N ASP A 212 -19.66 -5.86 11.99
CA ASP A 212 -20.24 -7.03 11.29
C ASP A 212 -20.33 -8.29 12.19
#